data_AF-A0A317ZXK4-F1
#
_entry.id   AF-A0A317ZXK4-F1
#
_cell.length_a   1.000
_cell.length_b   1.000
_cell.length_c   1.000
_cell.angle_alpha   90.00
_cell.angle_beta   90.00
_cell.angle_gamma   90.00
#
_symmetry.space_group_name_H-M   'P 1'
#
loop_
_entity.id
_entity.type
_entity.pdbx_description
1 polymer ?
#
loop_
_entity_poly.entity_id
_entity_poly.type
_entity_poly.pdbx_seq_one_letter_code
_entity_poly.pdbx_strand_id
1 'polypeptide(L)'
;MSDDAAEAGSDLIPENREKAEAGNRSGQDQKVHKLLADADRRDDEADLRDAQSDKRAEAADLEAFLDTTETYRGHGERRAAAIDRSHAKSDRKSSADDRAELAGQTGGDPDADHEDGEER
;
A
#
# COMPACT_ATOMS: atom_id res chain seq x y z
N MET A 1 -63.59 1.44 12.61
CA MET A 1 -62.47 2.09 13.33
C MET A 1 -61.96 1.11 14.37
N SER A 2 -60.80 0.52 14.14
CA SER A 2 -59.82 0.07 15.14
C SER A 2 -58.63 -0.44 14.34
N ASP A 3 -57.80 0.51 13.92
CA ASP A 3 -56.39 0.25 13.65
C ASP A 3 -55.74 -0.19 14.96
N ASP A 4 -54.97 -1.27 14.96
CA ASP A 4 -53.84 -1.36 15.87
C ASP A 4 -52.74 -2.21 15.22
N ALA A 5 -51.77 -1.49 14.67
CA ALA A 5 -50.50 -2.00 14.21
C ALA A 5 -49.60 -2.14 15.43
N ALA A 6 -49.38 -3.37 15.90
CA ALA A 6 -48.31 -3.66 16.84
C ALA A 6 -47.09 -4.18 16.07
N GLU A 7 -46.31 -3.21 15.58
CA GLU A 7 -44.84 -3.17 15.59
C GLU A 7 -44.15 -4.52 15.80
N ALA A 8 -43.59 -5.06 14.71
CA ALA A 8 -42.59 -6.10 14.78
C ALA A 8 -41.32 -5.51 15.42
N GLY A 9 -41.22 -5.69 16.75
CA GLY A 9 -40.03 -5.36 17.52
C GLY A 9 -38.78 -5.96 16.86
N SER A 10 -37.95 -5.08 16.32
CA SER A 10 -36.63 -5.34 15.76
C SER A 10 -35.64 -5.70 16.87
N ASP A 11 -35.89 -6.79 17.60
CA ASP A 11 -34.93 -7.39 18.50
C ASP A 11 -33.99 -8.29 17.69
N LEU A 12 -33.04 -7.66 17.00
CA LEU A 12 -31.81 -8.33 16.62
C LEU A 12 -31.10 -8.72 17.92
N ILE A 13 -31.21 -10.00 18.28
CA ILE A 13 -30.52 -10.62 19.42
C ILE A 13 -29.05 -10.16 19.43
N PRO A 14 -28.53 -9.57 20.53
CA PRO A 14 -27.19 -9.00 20.60
C PRO A 14 -26.07 -9.98 20.19
N GLU A 15 -26.26 -11.29 20.41
CA GLU A 15 -25.34 -12.34 19.97
C GLU A 15 -25.14 -12.43 18.44
N ASN A 16 -26.16 -12.11 17.65
CA ASN A 16 -26.04 -12.11 16.18
C ASN A 16 -25.28 -10.87 15.69
N ARG A 17 -25.41 -9.74 16.40
CA ARG A 17 -24.66 -8.52 16.11
C ARG A 17 -23.18 -8.68 16.43
N GLU A 18 -22.85 -9.23 17.61
CA GLU A 18 -21.45 -9.49 17.99
C GLU A 18 -20.77 -10.50 17.05
N LYS A 19 -21.48 -11.56 16.62
CA LYS A 19 -20.95 -12.51 15.63
C LYS A 19 -20.75 -11.89 14.25
N ALA A 20 -21.66 -11.03 13.80
CA ALA A 20 -21.52 -10.31 12.53
C ALA A 20 -20.35 -9.32 12.58
N GLU A 21 -20.19 -8.60 13.70
CA GLU A 21 -19.08 -7.67 13.93
C GLU A 21 -17.74 -8.40 14.10
N ALA A 22 -17.72 -9.58 14.73
CA ALA A 22 -16.52 -10.43 14.81
C ALA A 22 -16.13 -11.02 13.44
N GLY A 23 -17.12 -11.46 12.65
CA GLY A 23 -16.92 -11.90 11.27
C GLY A 23 -16.35 -10.78 10.39
N ASN A 24 -16.90 -9.57 10.49
CA ASN A 24 -16.42 -8.40 9.74
C ASN A 24 -14.98 -8.02 10.16
N ARG A 25 -14.68 -7.98 11.46
CA ARG A 25 -13.33 -7.75 11.98
C ARG A 25 -12.32 -8.78 11.46
N SER A 26 -12.66 -10.07 11.52
CA SER A 26 -11.78 -11.12 10.99
C SER A 26 -11.52 -11.01 9.48
N GLY A 27 -12.53 -10.59 8.71
CA GLY A 27 -12.40 -10.34 7.27
C GLY A 27 -11.60 -9.09 6.95
N GLN A 28 -11.69 -8.05 7.78
CA GLN A 28 -10.86 -6.84 7.69
C GLN A 28 -9.40 -7.17 8.04
N ASP A 29 -9.14 -7.87 9.14
CA ASP A 29 -7.79 -8.26 9.54
C ASP A 29 -7.08 -9.07 8.45
N GLN A 30 -7.77 -10.02 7.82
CA GLN A 30 -7.22 -10.78 6.70
C GLN A 30 -6.87 -9.90 5.49
N LYS A 31 -7.69 -8.88 5.19
CA LYS A 31 -7.41 -7.93 4.10
C LYS A 31 -6.22 -7.05 4.43
N VAL A 32 -6.12 -6.56 5.68
CA VAL A 32 -5.00 -5.74 6.17
C VAL A 32 -3.70 -6.54 6.08
N HIS A 33 -3.69 -7.77 6.60
CA HIS A 33 -2.51 -8.64 6.53
C HIS A 33 -2.08 -8.92 5.09
N LYS A 34 -3.05 -9.15 4.19
CA LYS A 34 -2.75 -9.35 2.77
C LYS A 34 -2.15 -8.09 2.14
N LEU A 35 -2.72 -6.91 2.41
CA LEU A 35 -2.24 -5.65 1.85
C LEU A 35 -0.80 -5.36 2.30
N LEU A 36 -0.49 -5.57 3.58
CA LEU A 36 0.87 -5.42 4.11
C LEU A 36 1.84 -6.43 3.46
N ALA A 37 1.46 -7.69 3.35
CA ALA A 37 2.29 -8.70 2.68
C ALA A 37 2.52 -8.38 1.20
N ASP A 38 1.52 -7.79 0.51
CA ASP A 38 1.65 -7.36 -0.88
C ASP A 38 2.54 -6.12 -1.02
N ALA A 39 2.53 -5.22 -0.03
CA ALA A 39 3.42 -4.06 0.03
C ALA A 39 4.88 -4.48 0.26
N ASP A 40 5.12 -5.39 1.22
CA ASP A 40 6.46 -5.92 1.49
C ASP A 40 7.05 -6.62 0.27
N ARG A 41 6.25 -7.45 -0.43
CA ARG A 41 6.69 -8.09 -1.68
C ARG A 41 7.07 -7.08 -2.78
N ARG A 42 6.33 -5.98 -2.90
CA ARG A 42 6.65 -4.91 -3.87
C ARG A 42 7.95 -4.19 -3.49
N ASP A 43 8.20 -3.98 -2.20
CA ASP A 43 9.45 -3.40 -1.72
C ASP A 43 10.63 -4.33 -2.04
N ASP A 44 10.51 -5.65 -1.81
CA ASP A 44 11.53 -6.64 -2.17
C ASP A 44 11.81 -6.68 -3.68
N GLU A 45 10.76 -6.67 -4.51
CA GLU A 45 10.87 -6.64 -5.97
C GLU A 45 11.55 -5.35 -6.47
N ALA A 46 11.25 -4.22 -5.85
CA ALA A 46 11.87 -2.94 -6.15
C ALA A 46 13.37 -2.97 -5.85
N ASP A 47 13.78 -3.53 -4.71
CA ASP A 47 15.19 -3.65 -4.31
C ASP A 47 15.97 -4.57 -5.26
N LEU A 48 15.38 -5.69 -5.65
CA LEU A 48 15.97 -6.59 -6.65
C LEU A 48 16.15 -5.89 -7.99
N ARG A 49 15.15 -5.10 -8.42
CA ARG A 49 15.19 -4.39 -9.71
C ARG A 49 16.23 -3.28 -9.71
N ASP A 50 16.37 -2.52 -8.62
CA ASP A 50 17.42 -1.52 -8.46
C ASP A 50 18.81 -2.15 -8.53
N ALA A 51 19.04 -3.25 -7.81
CA ALA A 51 20.31 -3.95 -7.83
C ALA A 51 20.67 -4.50 -9.22
N GLN A 52 19.69 -4.96 -10.00
CA GLN A 52 19.92 -5.39 -11.39
C GLN A 52 20.19 -4.22 -12.32
N SER A 53 19.50 -3.10 -12.11
CA SER A 53 19.68 -1.87 -12.87
C SER A 53 21.10 -1.31 -12.72
N ASP A 54 21.61 -1.26 -11.50
CA ASP A 54 22.97 -0.81 -11.21
C ASP A 54 24.01 -1.70 -11.91
N LYS A 55 23.83 -3.02 -11.87
CA LYS A 55 24.70 -3.98 -12.58
C LYS A 55 24.66 -3.79 -14.10
N ARG A 56 23.48 -3.54 -14.68
CA ARG A 56 23.36 -3.30 -16.13
C ARG A 56 23.99 -1.97 -16.54
N ALA A 57 23.84 -0.93 -15.71
CA ALA A 57 24.52 0.34 -15.92
C ALA A 57 26.05 0.17 -15.85
N GLU A 58 26.57 -0.50 -14.81
CA GLU A 58 28.01 -0.75 -14.67
C GLU A 58 28.58 -1.57 -15.85
N ALA A 59 27.88 -2.62 -16.27
CA ALA A 59 28.28 -3.43 -17.42
C ALA A 59 28.32 -2.61 -18.72
N ALA A 60 27.32 -1.74 -18.94
CA ALA A 60 27.28 -0.85 -20.10
C ALA A 60 28.42 0.18 -20.09
N ASP A 61 28.77 0.67 -18.90
CA ASP A 61 29.87 1.61 -18.72
C ASP A 61 31.22 0.95 -19.02
N LEU A 62 31.40 -0.29 -18.57
CA LEU A 62 32.59 -1.09 -18.87
C LEU A 62 32.69 -1.45 -20.36
N GLU A 63 31.57 -1.86 -20.99
CA GLU A 63 31.53 -2.16 -22.42
C GLU A 63 31.91 -0.93 -23.23
N ALA A 64 31.34 0.24 -22.91
CA ALA A 64 31.67 1.49 -23.58
C ALA A 64 33.14 1.92 -23.38
N PHE A 65 33.77 1.56 -22.26
CA PHE A 65 35.19 1.83 -22.03
C PHE A 65 36.10 0.88 -22.83
N LEU A 66 35.71 -0.39 -22.99
CA LEU A 66 36.49 -1.41 -23.69
C LEU A 66 36.26 -1.43 -25.20
N ASP A 67 35.18 -0.81 -25.69
CA ASP A 67 34.89 -0.70 -27.11
C ASP A 67 35.89 0.24 -27.79
N THR A 68 36.87 -0.37 -28.47
CA THR A 68 37.87 0.36 -29.28
C THR A 68 37.39 0.63 -30.70
N THR A 69 36.16 0.26 -31.04
CA THR A 69 35.58 0.53 -32.36
C THR A 69 34.97 1.93 -32.38
N GLU A 70 35.08 2.66 -33.50
CA GLU A 70 34.44 3.99 -33.62
C GLU A 70 32.90 3.91 -33.73
N THR A 71 32.30 2.71 -33.66
CA THR A 71 30.86 2.53 -33.85
C THR A 71 30.13 2.62 -32.52
N TYR A 72 29.90 3.85 -32.05
CA TYR A 72 29.12 4.12 -30.85
C TYR A 72 27.68 3.57 -30.97
N ARG A 73 27.36 2.49 -30.23
CA ARG A 73 26.03 1.85 -30.22
C ARG A 73 24.99 2.56 -29.33
N GLY A 74 25.39 3.57 -28.57
CA GLY A 74 24.47 4.39 -27.78
C GLY A 74 24.14 3.86 -26.38
N HIS A 75 23.36 4.64 -25.64
CA HIS A 75 23.01 4.42 -24.23
C HIS A 75 21.87 3.41 -23.99
N GLY A 76 21.78 2.31 -24.76
CA GLY A 76 20.67 1.35 -24.68
C GLY A 76 20.43 0.81 -23.27
N GLU A 77 21.45 0.17 -22.70
CA GLU A 77 21.39 -0.42 -21.36
C GLU A 77 21.26 0.62 -20.25
N ARG A 78 21.92 1.80 -20.38
CA ARG A 78 21.73 2.91 -19.44
C ARG A 78 20.27 3.40 -19.41
N ARG A 79 19.58 3.40 -20.56
CA ARG A 79 18.15 3.74 -20.64
C ARG A 79 17.27 2.67 -20.01
N ALA A 80 17.56 1.39 -20.24
CA ALA A 80 16.86 0.30 -19.56
C ALA A 80 17.01 0.40 -18.03
N ALA A 81 18.23 0.66 -17.55
CA ALA A 81 18.51 0.87 -16.13
C ALA A 81 17.75 2.08 -15.55
N ALA A 82 17.62 3.18 -16.30
CA ALA A 82 16.83 4.33 -15.87
C ALA A 82 15.32 3.99 -15.75
N ILE A 83 14.79 3.21 -16.68
CA ILE A 83 13.39 2.74 -16.65
C ILE A 83 13.16 1.84 -15.43
N ASP A 84 14.06 0.90 -15.17
CA ASP A 84 13.99 0.01 -14.01
C ASP A 84 13.93 0.76 -12.68
N ARG A 85 14.76 1.80 -12.51
CA ARG A 85 14.74 2.68 -11.34
C ARG A 85 13.43 3.45 -11.21
N SER A 86 12.81 3.82 -12.33
CA SER A 86 11.50 4.47 -12.33
C SER A 86 10.40 3.52 -11.83
N HIS A 87 10.43 2.26 -12.25
CA HIS A 87 9.48 1.24 -11.77
C HIS A 87 9.67 0.94 -10.28
N ALA A 88 10.90 0.76 -9.83
CA ALA A 88 11.20 0.55 -8.41
C ALA A 88 10.68 1.69 -7.52
N LYS A 89 10.80 2.96 -7.97
CA LYS A 89 10.20 4.11 -7.27
C LYS A 89 8.67 4.04 -7.21
N SER A 90 8.03 3.63 -8.30
CA SER A 90 6.57 3.49 -8.35
C SER A 90 6.09 2.40 -7.38
N ASP A 91 6.80 1.28 -7.33
CA ASP A 91 6.47 0.16 -6.44
C ASP A 91 6.56 0.59 -4.98
N ARG A 92 7.69 1.21 -4.57
CA ARG A 92 7.86 1.73 -3.20
C ARG A 92 6.83 2.80 -2.84
N LYS A 93 6.45 3.67 -3.80
CA LYS A 93 5.38 4.64 -3.59
C LYS A 93 4.05 3.95 -3.33
N SER A 94 3.70 2.94 -4.12
CA SER A 94 2.47 2.18 -3.94
C SER A 94 2.45 1.46 -2.59
N SER A 95 3.56 0.85 -2.17
CA SER A 95 3.67 0.23 -0.83
C SER A 95 3.54 1.25 0.31
N ALA A 96 4.07 2.46 0.14
CA ALA A 96 3.92 3.53 1.11
C ALA A 96 2.48 4.04 1.20
N ASP A 97 1.81 4.19 0.05
CA ASP A 97 0.41 4.61 -0.02
C ASP A 97 -0.51 3.57 0.67
N ASP A 98 -0.26 2.27 0.48
CA ASP A 98 -1.02 1.20 1.14
C ASP A 98 -0.85 1.21 2.67
N ARG A 99 0.38 1.40 3.15
CA ARG A 99 0.66 1.55 4.59
C ARG A 99 -0.01 2.81 5.17
N ALA A 100 -0.02 3.90 4.41
CA ALA A 100 -0.66 5.15 4.81
C ALA A 100 -2.20 5.03 4.87
N GLU A 101 -2.81 4.32 3.92
CA GLU A 101 -4.24 4.04 3.93
C GLU A 101 -4.65 3.27 5.20
N LEU A 102 -3.87 2.25 5.58
CA LEU A 102 -4.09 1.48 6.82
C LEU A 102 -3.90 2.33 8.09
N ALA A 103 -2.91 3.23 8.10
CA ALA A 103 -2.70 4.14 9.22
C ALA A 103 -3.83 5.17 9.36
N GLY A 104 -4.39 5.65 8.24
CA GLY A 104 -5.56 6.54 8.24
C GLY A 104 -6.85 5.85 8.70
N GLN A 105 -7.00 4.56 8.40
CA GLN A 105 -8.15 3.76 8.85
C GLN A 105 -8.11 3.43 10.37
N THR A 106 -6.92 3.43 10.98
CA THR A 106 -6.75 3.17 12.43
C THR A 106 -6.76 4.45 13.29
N GLY A 107 -6.69 5.64 12.68
CA GLY A 107 -6.69 6.95 13.36
C GLY A 107 -8.03 7.69 13.35
N GLY A 108 -9.13 7.05 12.94
CA GLY A 108 -10.45 7.67 12.80
C GLY A 108 -11.36 7.51 14.02
N ASP A 109 -10.92 7.93 15.20
CA ASP A 109 -11.84 8.39 16.26
C ASP A 109 -11.91 9.92 16.18
N PRO A 110 -12.93 10.51 15.52
CA PRO A 110 -13.12 11.96 15.45
C PRO A 110 -13.60 12.58 16.77
N ASP A 111 -13.87 11.79 17.82
CA ASP A 111 -14.43 12.25 19.10
C ASP A 111 -13.37 12.55 20.17
N ALA A 112 -12.09 12.64 19.81
CA ALA A 112 -11.08 13.27 20.68
C ALA A 112 -11.15 14.79 20.54
N ASP A 113 -12.33 15.35 20.80
CA ASP A 113 -12.57 16.78 20.91
C ASP A 113 -11.72 17.35 22.04
N HIS A 114 -10.61 17.93 21.66
CA HIS A 114 -10.12 19.23 22.06
C HIS A 114 -10.99 19.97 23.13
N GLU A 115 -10.82 19.64 24.41
CA GLU A 115 -11.16 20.56 25.49
C GLU A 115 -10.07 21.64 25.60
N ASP A 116 -10.10 22.60 24.68
CA ASP A 116 -9.50 23.92 24.90
C ASP A 116 -10.63 24.89 25.31
N GLY A 117 -10.57 25.35 26.57
CA GLY A 117 -10.88 26.74 26.88
C GLY A 117 -12.09 27.04 27.78
N GLU A 118 -11.80 27.90 28.77
CA GLU A 118 -12.68 28.60 29.72
C GLU A 118 -13.08 27.76 30.96
N GLU A 119 -12.65 28.10 32.16
CA GLU A 119 -13.07 29.31 32.87
C GLU A 119 -11.95 30.00 33.68
N ARG A 120 -12.23 31.26 34.00
CA ARG A 120 -11.37 32.33 34.55
C ARG A 120 -10.89 32.12 35.99
#